data_AF-A0A2G5B6H6-F1
#
_entry.id   AF-A0A2G5B6H6-F1
#
_cell.length_a   1.000
_cell.length_b   1.000
_cell.length_c   1.000
_cell.angle_alpha   90.00
_cell.angle_beta   90.00
_cell.angle_gamma   90.00
#
_symmetry.space_group_name_H-M   'P 1'
#
loop_
_entity.id
_entity.type
_entity.pdbx_description
1 polymer ?
#
loop_
_entity_poly.entity_id
_entity_poly.type
_entity_poly.pdbx_seq_one_letter_code
_entity_poly.pdbx_strand_id
1 'polypeptide(L)'
;MPIRAALVALVRNSDLNGIRSTIRQIDDRFNRNYNYPYILLNDKNFTEEFKEGIYAITKAPVQFGTLPDDHWGLSPYVTEEKVNSALEYNKNRYIYGGSYSYRLMCRYQSGFIHKHPLLQDLDYYWRIEPDVDYLCDIPYDPFRYMRDNGLMYGYTISPMEISKTVETLWDTTREWILKNQDLLPDESFIHWIVNEKGVYTRCHFWSNFEIVDLSLYRSEAYESYFQHLDRAGGFFYERWGDAPVHSIAAALLLRKEQIHWFEDIGYHHPGIWHCPDKPEMAARCVCKNPAGYMYRSICNRRFGEVNDIPKSQALLLAQMPDQR
;
A
#
# COMPACT_ATOMS: atom_id res chain seq x y z
N MET A 1 24.38 12.37 -0.14
CA MET A 1 23.26 13.33 -0.15
C MET A 1 22.20 12.89 0.86
N PRO A 2 21.50 13.82 1.53
CA PRO A 2 20.34 13.48 2.36
C PRO A 2 19.28 12.78 1.52
N ILE A 3 18.52 11.86 2.12
CA ILE A 3 17.44 11.13 1.44
C ILE A 3 16.20 12.01 1.47
N ARG A 4 15.57 12.21 0.32
CA ARG A 4 14.33 12.98 0.23
C ARG A 4 13.19 12.02 0.54
N ALA A 5 12.80 11.95 1.81
CA ALA A 5 11.75 11.06 2.26
C ALA A 5 10.87 11.70 3.33
N ALA A 6 9.65 11.17 3.48
CA ALA A 6 8.71 11.59 4.51
C ALA A 6 7.89 10.40 5.01
N LEU A 7 7.39 10.52 6.23
CA LEU A 7 6.29 9.68 6.73
C LEU A 7 4.97 10.34 6.33
N VAL A 8 4.08 9.62 5.68
CA VAL A 8 2.87 10.18 5.07
C VAL A 8 1.63 9.48 5.59
N ALA A 9 0.64 10.25 6.01
CA ALA A 9 -0.65 9.72 6.46
C ALA A 9 -1.80 10.42 5.74
N LEU A 10 -2.79 9.66 5.28
CA LEU A 10 -4.10 10.17 4.88
C LEU A 10 -5.06 9.97 6.06
N VAL A 11 -5.48 11.05 6.69
CA VAL A 11 -6.22 11.02 7.96
C VAL A 11 -7.31 12.08 8.00
N ARG A 12 -8.35 11.84 8.78
CA ARG A 12 -9.41 12.80 9.07
C ARG A 12 -9.11 13.54 10.36
N ASN A 13 -9.78 14.68 10.56
CA ASN A 13 -9.72 15.40 11.84
C ASN A 13 -10.14 14.52 13.04
N SER A 14 -11.06 13.56 12.83
CA SER A 14 -11.50 12.61 13.84
C SER A 14 -10.42 11.65 14.32
N ASP A 15 -9.35 11.47 13.53
CA ASP A 15 -8.35 10.44 13.76
C ASP A 15 -7.19 10.95 14.63
N LEU A 16 -7.30 12.17 15.16
CA LEU A 16 -6.26 12.88 15.92
C LEU A 16 -5.60 12.01 16.99
N ASN A 17 -6.39 11.30 17.79
CA ASN A 17 -5.85 10.48 18.87
C ASN A 17 -5.08 9.26 18.34
N GLY A 18 -5.63 8.57 17.33
CA GLY A 18 -5.01 7.40 16.71
C GLY A 18 -3.69 7.74 16.01
N ILE A 19 -3.66 8.85 15.25
CA ILE A 19 -2.44 9.28 14.57
C ILE A 19 -1.39 9.82 15.55
N ARG A 20 -1.79 10.50 16.65
CA ARG A 20 -0.85 10.93 17.70
C ARG A 20 -0.19 9.75 18.39
N SER A 21 -0.94 8.68 18.67
CA SER A 21 -0.38 7.43 19.19
C SER A 21 0.67 6.87 18.23
N THR A 22 0.32 6.77 16.95
CA THR A 22 1.21 6.27 15.90
C THR A 22 2.50 7.08 15.79
N ILE A 23 2.41 8.40 15.68
CA ILE A 23 3.57 9.30 15.59
C ILE A 23 4.46 9.16 16.83
N ARG A 24 3.88 9.09 18.04
CA ARG A 24 4.66 8.90 19.27
C ARG A 24 5.46 7.60 19.22
N GLN A 25 4.84 6.50 18.81
CA GLN A 25 5.52 5.20 18.72
C GLN A 25 6.65 5.21 17.68
N ILE A 26 6.44 5.84 16.52
CA ILE A 26 7.47 6.00 15.50
C ILE A 26 8.63 6.87 16.02
N ASP A 27 8.33 8.02 16.63
CA ASP A 27 9.37 8.91 17.17
C ASP A 27 10.20 8.18 18.22
N ASP A 28 9.57 7.43 19.13
CA ASP A 28 10.25 6.71 20.21
C ASP A 28 11.19 5.61 19.67
N ARG A 29 10.78 4.94 18.57
CA ARG A 29 11.47 3.76 18.02
C ARG A 29 12.44 4.04 16.89
N PHE A 30 12.24 5.14 16.18
CA PHE A 30 12.91 5.45 14.92
C PHE A 30 13.18 6.95 14.80
N ASN A 31 12.13 7.76 14.63
CA ASN A 31 12.27 9.05 13.97
C ASN A 31 12.92 10.13 14.85
N ARG A 32 13.02 9.94 16.18
CA ARG A 32 13.85 10.82 17.05
C ARG A 32 15.32 10.87 16.64
N ASN A 33 15.82 9.83 15.97
CA ASN A 33 17.22 9.73 15.56
C ASN A 33 17.48 10.29 14.15
N TYR A 34 16.44 10.39 13.31
CA TYR A 34 16.58 10.71 11.87
C TYR A 34 15.83 11.96 11.44
N ASN A 35 14.77 12.33 12.18
CA ASN A 35 14.04 13.59 12.02
C ASN A 35 13.46 13.80 10.60
N TYR A 36 12.96 12.73 9.97
CA TYR A 36 12.22 12.81 8.71
C TYR A 36 10.89 13.54 8.92
N PRO A 37 10.44 14.35 7.96
CA PRO A 37 9.19 15.09 8.07
C PRO A 37 7.97 14.16 8.06
N TYR A 38 6.91 14.59 8.76
CA TYR A 38 5.57 14.04 8.63
C TYR A 38 4.76 14.89 7.64
N ILE A 39 4.07 14.24 6.71
CA ILE A 39 3.11 14.87 5.80
C ILE A 39 1.74 14.26 6.09
N LEU A 40 0.83 15.07 6.61
CA LEU A 40 -0.54 14.65 6.91
C LEU A 40 -1.48 15.24 5.86
N LEU A 41 -2.23 14.37 5.21
CA LEU A 41 -3.14 14.69 4.11
C LEU A 41 -4.59 14.42 4.53
N ASN A 42 -5.53 15.21 4.02
CA ASN A 42 -6.96 15.09 4.36
C ASN A 42 -7.84 15.63 3.23
N ASP A 43 -8.99 15.00 2.99
CA ASP A 43 -10.00 15.48 2.03
C ASP A 43 -10.68 16.78 2.45
N LYS A 44 -10.41 17.24 3.67
CA LYS A 44 -10.87 18.51 4.23
C LYS A 44 -9.70 19.29 4.83
N ASN A 45 -9.94 20.56 5.13
CA ASN A 45 -8.99 21.33 5.92
C ASN A 45 -8.82 20.72 7.33
N PHE A 46 -7.57 20.64 7.79
CA PHE A 46 -7.28 20.31 9.17
C PHE A 46 -7.70 21.42 10.12
N THR A 47 -8.30 21.06 11.25
CA THR A 47 -8.65 22.01 12.31
C THR A 47 -7.39 22.47 13.05
N GLU A 48 -7.46 23.63 13.72
CA GLU A 48 -6.34 24.09 14.54
C GLU A 48 -6.07 23.13 15.71
N GLU A 49 -7.12 22.57 16.34
CA GLU A 49 -6.98 21.50 17.35
C GLU A 49 -6.16 20.33 16.82
N PHE A 50 -6.40 19.90 15.58
CA PHE A 50 -5.65 18.82 14.98
C PHE A 50 -4.17 19.20 14.82
N LYS A 51 -3.88 20.35 14.22
CA LYS A 51 -2.50 20.81 14.00
C LYS A 51 -1.73 20.97 15.31
N GLU A 52 -2.32 21.64 16.30
CA GLU A 52 -1.75 21.83 17.63
C GLU A 52 -1.49 20.49 18.32
N GLY A 53 -2.42 19.54 18.23
CA GLY A 53 -2.27 18.21 18.80
C GLY A 53 -1.12 17.40 18.20
N ILE A 54 -0.84 17.57 16.91
CA ILE A 54 0.30 16.96 16.22
C ILE A 54 1.61 17.68 16.58
N TYR A 55 1.65 19.01 16.54
CA TYR A 55 2.86 19.77 16.94
C TYR A 55 3.27 19.49 18.39
N ALA A 56 2.32 19.21 19.27
CA ALA A 56 2.59 18.87 20.66
C ALA A 56 3.23 17.48 20.85
N ILE A 57 3.12 16.56 19.88
CA ILE A 57 3.59 15.18 20.04
C ILE A 57 4.96 14.92 19.40
N THR A 58 5.33 15.64 18.33
CA THR A 58 6.60 15.42 17.62
C THR A 58 7.47 16.67 17.53
N LYS A 59 8.79 16.46 17.42
CA LYS A 59 9.77 17.51 17.11
C LYS A 59 10.15 17.55 15.63
N ALA A 60 9.75 16.53 14.86
CA ALA A 60 10.02 16.48 13.44
C ALA A 60 9.23 17.56 12.69
N PRO A 61 9.71 18.03 11.52
CA PRO A 61 8.93 18.94 10.69
C PRO A 61 7.60 18.29 10.30
N VAL A 62 6.51 19.06 10.33
CA VAL A 62 5.18 18.58 9.95
C VAL A 62 4.60 19.49 8.87
N GLN A 63 4.03 18.88 7.83
CA GLN A 63 3.28 19.57 6.79
C GLN A 63 1.86 19.01 6.75
N PHE A 64 0.90 19.91 6.53
CA PHE A 64 -0.51 19.58 6.38
C PHE A 64 -0.95 19.92 4.96
N GLY A 65 -1.54 18.95 4.27
CA GLY A 65 -2.05 19.11 2.92
C GLY A 65 -3.53 18.76 2.83
N THR A 66 -4.26 19.51 2.00
CA THR A 66 -5.63 19.14 1.60
C THR A 66 -5.59 18.57 0.19
N LEU A 67 -6.33 17.50 -0.05
CA LEU A 67 -6.31 16.82 -1.34
C LEU A 67 -6.88 17.76 -2.42
N PRO A 68 -6.29 17.79 -3.62
CA PRO A 68 -6.93 18.43 -4.78
C PRO A 68 -8.31 17.81 -5.06
N ASP A 69 -9.30 18.66 -5.39
CA ASP A 69 -10.68 18.23 -5.62
C ASP A 69 -10.81 17.18 -6.75
N ASP A 70 -9.97 17.29 -7.77
CA ASP A 70 -9.93 16.36 -8.92
C ASP A 70 -9.29 15.01 -8.59
N HIS A 71 -8.60 14.90 -7.45
CA HIS A 71 -8.00 13.66 -6.95
C HIS A 71 -8.91 12.94 -5.94
N TRP A 72 -9.88 13.63 -5.33
CA TRP A 72 -10.83 13.07 -4.35
C TRP A 72 -12.28 13.17 -4.85
N GLY A 73 -12.58 12.39 -5.88
CA GLY A 73 -13.89 12.40 -6.50
C GLY A 73 -14.18 11.15 -7.31
N LEU A 74 -15.37 11.15 -7.90
CA LEU A 74 -15.82 10.10 -8.80
C LEU A 74 -14.95 10.08 -10.06
N SER A 75 -14.61 8.88 -10.54
CA SER A 75 -13.97 8.73 -11.86
C SER A 75 -14.92 9.25 -12.95
N PRO A 76 -14.44 9.97 -13.98
CA PRO A 76 -15.28 10.45 -15.07
C PRO A 76 -15.84 9.31 -15.94
N TYR A 77 -15.35 8.09 -15.77
CA TYR A 77 -15.77 6.89 -16.51
C TYR A 77 -16.88 6.10 -15.80
N VAL A 78 -17.34 6.56 -14.64
CA VAL A 78 -18.40 5.89 -13.88
C VAL A 78 -19.62 6.77 -13.66
N THR A 79 -20.78 6.15 -13.44
CA THR A 79 -22.05 6.86 -13.18
C THR A 79 -22.49 6.70 -11.74
N GLU A 80 -22.94 7.81 -11.14
CA GLU A 80 -23.39 7.84 -9.74
C GLU A 80 -24.51 6.81 -9.46
N GLU A 81 -25.44 6.63 -10.40
CA GLU A 81 -26.52 5.63 -10.31
C GLU A 81 -26.00 4.20 -10.12
N LYS A 82 -25.04 3.79 -10.95
CA LYS A 82 -24.47 2.44 -10.89
C LYS A 82 -23.60 2.27 -9.64
N VAL A 83 -22.90 3.32 -9.21
CA VAL A 83 -22.15 3.32 -7.95
C VAL A 83 -23.10 3.16 -6.75
N ASN A 84 -24.19 3.93 -6.68
CA ASN A 84 -25.17 3.83 -5.60
C ASN A 84 -25.80 2.43 -5.51
N SER A 85 -26.12 1.83 -6.67
CA SER A 85 -26.62 0.46 -6.74
C SER A 85 -25.59 -0.56 -6.25
N ALA A 86 -24.30 -0.38 -6.60
CA ALA A 86 -23.22 -1.23 -6.12
C ALA A 86 -22.99 -1.10 -4.60
N LEU A 87 -23.07 0.12 -4.06
CA LEU A 87 -22.97 0.37 -2.62
C LEU A 87 -24.08 -0.36 -1.85
N GLU A 88 -25.32 -0.22 -2.31
CA GLU A 88 -26.47 -0.85 -1.68
C GLU A 88 -26.39 -2.39 -1.76
N TYR A 89 -26.00 -2.93 -2.91
CA TYR A 89 -25.79 -4.37 -3.09
C TYR A 89 -24.69 -4.92 -2.18
N ASN A 90 -23.62 -4.17 -1.97
CA ASN A 90 -22.43 -4.62 -1.25
C ASN A 90 -22.43 -4.34 0.25
N LYS A 91 -23.30 -3.48 0.77
CA LYS A 91 -23.26 -3.02 2.17
C LYS A 91 -23.21 -4.12 3.23
N ASN A 92 -23.89 -5.24 2.97
CA ASN A 92 -23.96 -6.38 3.89
C ASN A 92 -23.08 -7.56 3.46
N ARG A 93 -22.34 -7.44 2.36
CA ARG A 93 -21.53 -8.53 1.79
C ARG A 93 -20.13 -8.63 2.39
N TYR A 94 -19.56 -7.49 2.81
CA TYR A 94 -18.20 -7.39 3.35
C TYR A 94 -17.96 -6.02 4.00
N ILE A 95 -16.88 -5.92 4.78
CA ILE A 95 -16.48 -4.67 5.45
C ILE A 95 -16.34 -3.51 4.45
N TYR A 96 -16.84 -2.34 4.83
CA TYR A 96 -16.91 -1.14 3.98
C TYR A 96 -17.66 -1.32 2.65
N GLY A 97 -18.45 -2.38 2.49
CA GLY A 97 -19.15 -2.68 1.23
C GLY A 97 -20.06 -1.56 0.74
N GLY A 98 -20.70 -0.83 1.64
CA GLY A 98 -21.56 0.32 1.35
C GLY A 98 -20.89 1.68 1.58
N SER A 99 -19.58 1.72 1.83
CA SER A 99 -18.87 2.98 2.09
C SER A 99 -18.39 3.63 0.80
N TYR A 100 -18.97 4.78 0.46
CA TYR A 100 -18.52 5.60 -0.66
C TYR A 100 -17.14 6.23 -0.38
N SER A 101 -16.97 6.85 0.79
CA SER A 101 -15.69 7.48 1.18
C SER A 101 -14.51 6.51 1.21
N TYR A 102 -14.74 5.23 1.50
CA TYR A 102 -13.70 4.20 1.46
C TYR A 102 -13.23 3.90 0.02
N ARG A 103 -14.13 3.96 -0.96
CA ARG A 103 -13.77 3.78 -2.38
C ARG A 103 -12.96 4.95 -2.90
N LEU A 104 -13.32 6.17 -2.50
CA LEU A 104 -12.52 7.37 -2.78
C LEU A 104 -11.11 7.23 -2.20
N MET A 105 -11.01 6.76 -0.95
CA MET A 105 -9.73 6.50 -0.29
C MET A 105 -8.89 5.48 -1.07
N CYS A 106 -9.45 4.31 -1.40
CA CYS A 106 -8.71 3.29 -2.16
C CYS A 106 -8.25 3.80 -3.54
N ARG A 107 -9.11 4.55 -4.24
CA ARG A 107 -8.74 5.19 -5.52
C ARG A 107 -7.62 6.23 -5.34
N TYR A 108 -7.72 7.06 -4.30
CA TYR A 108 -6.73 8.10 -3.99
C TYR A 108 -5.36 7.50 -3.71
N GLN A 109 -5.30 6.51 -2.80
CA GLN A 109 -4.07 5.80 -2.48
C GLN A 109 -3.48 5.13 -3.74
N SER A 110 -4.32 4.51 -4.57
CA SER A 110 -3.87 3.85 -5.79
C SER A 110 -3.30 4.79 -6.85
N GLY A 111 -3.85 5.99 -7.03
CA GLY A 111 -3.61 6.78 -8.24
C GLY A 111 -3.11 8.20 -8.04
N PHE A 112 -3.16 8.72 -6.82
CA PHE A 112 -3.04 10.16 -6.59
C PHE A 112 -2.14 10.56 -5.43
N ILE A 113 -1.83 9.67 -4.48
CA ILE A 113 -0.97 10.01 -3.33
C ILE A 113 0.37 10.59 -3.79
N HIS A 114 1.08 9.91 -4.69
CA HIS A 114 2.40 10.31 -5.20
C HIS A 114 2.38 11.58 -6.06
N LYS A 115 1.18 12.05 -6.44
CA LYS A 115 0.96 13.29 -7.22
C LYS A 115 0.72 14.50 -6.34
N HIS A 116 0.45 14.32 -5.05
CA HIS A 116 0.21 15.43 -4.14
C HIS A 116 1.42 16.39 -4.13
N PRO A 117 1.23 17.72 -4.18
CA PRO A 117 2.32 18.69 -4.28
C PRO A 117 3.42 18.53 -3.21
N LEU A 118 3.03 18.18 -1.98
CA LEU A 118 3.98 17.96 -0.87
C LEU A 118 4.88 16.72 -1.05
N LEU A 119 4.55 15.80 -1.97
CA LEU A 119 5.34 14.61 -2.25
C LEU A 119 6.24 14.77 -3.49
N GLN A 120 6.06 15.84 -4.29
CA GLN A 120 6.72 16.01 -5.60
C GLN A 120 8.25 15.92 -5.52
N ASP A 121 8.84 16.48 -4.48
CA ASP A 121 10.30 16.52 -4.29
C ASP A 121 10.87 15.32 -3.52
N LEU A 122 10.03 14.35 -3.14
CA LEU A 122 10.46 13.14 -2.43
C LEU A 122 10.87 12.03 -3.39
N ASP A 123 11.86 11.25 -2.97
CA ASP A 123 12.25 9.97 -3.57
C ASP A 123 11.46 8.82 -2.94
N TYR A 124 11.32 8.83 -1.61
CA TYR A 124 10.62 7.77 -0.87
C TYR A 124 9.50 8.33 -0.01
N TYR A 125 8.51 7.48 0.26
CA TYR A 125 7.57 7.74 1.34
C TYR A 125 7.34 6.49 2.18
N TRP A 126 7.04 6.69 3.46
CA TRP A 126 6.59 5.65 4.37
C TRP A 126 5.15 5.94 4.77
N ARG A 127 4.20 5.11 4.32
CA ARG A 127 2.81 5.22 4.74
C ARG A 127 2.64 4.86 6.20
N ILE A 128 1.94 5.72 6.93
CA ILE A 128 1.52 5.47 8.30
C ILE A 128 0.00 5.70 8.40
N GLU A 129 -0.68 4.93 9.24
CA GLU A 129 -2.11 5.05 9.49
C GLU A 129 -2.39 5.32 10.98
N PRO A 130 -3.55 5.90 11.33
CA PRO A 130 -3.97 5.98 12.73
C PRO A 130 -4.26 4.59 13.30
N ASP A 131 -4.21 4.47 14.63
CA ASP A 131 -4.58 3.25 15.37
C ASP A 131 -3.76 2.00 15.01
N VAL A 132 -2.48 2.21 14.66
CA VAL A 132 -1.49 1.16 14.43
C VAL A 132 -0.42 1.20 15.52
N ASP A 133 0.29 0.08 15.70
CA ASP A 133 1.38 -0.01 16.67
C ASP A 133 2.70 -0.36 15.98
N TYR A 134 3.74 0.37 16.36
CA TYR A 134 5.12 0.01 16.09
C TYR A 134 5.67 -0.67 17.33
N LEU A 135 6.17 -1.88 17.19
CA LEU A 135 6.37 -2.79 18.30
C LEU A 135 7.84 -3.06 18.60
N CYS A 136 8.76 -2.63 17.75
CA CYS A 136 10.19 -2.86 17.89
C CYS A 136 11.01 -1.58 17.65
N ASP A 137 12.12 -1.42 18.35
CA ASP A 137 13.07 -0.34 18.06
C ASP A 137 13.71 -0.57 16.68
N ILE A 138 13.87 0.51 15.89
CA ILE A 138 14.41 0.49 14.52
C ILE A 138 15.71 1.29 14.52
N PRO A 139 16.88 0.64 14.75
CA PRO A 139 18.14 1.33 15.02
C PRO A 139 18.91 1.74 13.76
N TYR A 140 18.30 1.66 12.59
CA TYR A 140 18.85 2.07 11.30
C TYR A 140 17.86 2.97 10.56
N ASP A 141 18.29 3.54 9.43
CA ASP A 141 17.46 4.36 8.56
C ASP A 141 16.83 3.49 7.46
N PRO A 142 15.52 3.17 7.51
CA PRO A 142 14.88 2.31 6.51
C PRO A 142 14.91 2.92 5.11
N PHE A 143 14.82 4.25 4.98
CA PHE A 143 14.92 4.90 3.67
C PHE A 143 16.32 4.76 3.09
N ARG A 144 17.35 4.87 3.93
CA ARG A 144 18.74 4.62 3.51
C ARG A 144 18.96 3.17 3.15
N TYR A 145 18.42 2.26 3.94
CA TYR A 145 18.49 0.84 3.65
C TYR A 145 17.84 0.53 2.29
N MET A 146 16.66 1.10 2.01
CA MET A 146 15.99 0.96 0.71
C MET A 146 16.88 1.43 -0.44
N ARG A 147 17.36 2.68 -0.36
CA ARG A 147 18.21 3.28 -1.41
C ARG A 147 19.51 2.52 -1.62
N ASP A 148 20.24 2.23 -0.55
CA ASP A 148 21.59 1.65 -0.64
C ASP A 148 21.55 0.18 -1.13
N ASN A 149 20.38 -0.49 -1.06
CA ASN A 149 20.17 -1.85 -1.57
C ASN A 149 19.30 -1.90 -2.85
N GLY A 150 18.96 -0.77 -3.47
CA GLY A 150 18.17 -0.74 -4.71
C GLY A 150 16.73 -1.25 -4.55
N LEU A 151 16.17 -1.14 -3.34
CA LEU A 151 14.82 -1.58 -3.02
C LEU A 151 13.81 -0.49 -3.41
N MET A 152 12.67 -0.91 -3.94
CA MET A 152 11.62 -0.02 -4.42
C MET A 152 10.30 -0.15 -3.65
N TYR A 153 10.03 -1.31 -3.05
CA TYR A 153 8.81 -1.53 -2.26
C TYR A 153 9.10 -2.34 -1.01
N GLY A 154 8.71 -1.84 0.15
CA GLY A 154 8.91 -2.48 1.45
C GLY A 154 7.61 -2.69 2.21
N TYR A 155 7.42 -3.87 2.81
CA TYR A 155 6.20 -4.23 3.54
C TYR A 155 6.49 -4.98 4.85
N THR A 156 5.50 -5.07 5.74
CA THR A 156 5.57 -5.89 6.97
C THR A 156 4.56 -7.04 6.97
N ILE A 157 3.33 -6.80 6.47
CA ILE A 157 2.22 -7.76 6.49
C ILE A 157 1.76 -8.07 5.05
N SER A 158 1.42 -9.34 4.81
CA SER A 158 0.86 -9.81 3.53
C SER A 158 -0.24 -10.87 3.74
N PRO A 159 -1.52 -10.48 3.70
CA PRO A 159 -2.66 -11.38 3.78
C PRO A 159 -3.19 -11.74 2.37
N MET A 160 -4.25 -12.54 2.34
CA MET A 160 -5.05 -12.75 1.13
C MET A 160 -6.24 -11.78 1.12
N GLU A 161 -6.57 -11.26 -0.05
CA GLU A 161 -7.75 -10.41 -0.25
C GLU A 161 -9.05 -11.25 -0.28
N ILE A 162 -10.14 -10.61 0.13
CA ILE A 162 -11.51 -11.11 0.06
C ILE A 162 -11.93 -11.15 -1.41
N SER A 163 -12.13 -12.35 -1.97
CA SER A 163 -12.42 -12.51 -3.41
C SER A 163 -13.59 -11.66 -3.92
N LYS A 164 -14.60 -11.41 -3.08
CA LYS A 164 -15.81 -10.62 -3.43
C LYS A 164 -15.53 -9.13 -3.65
N THR A 165 -14.36 -8.63 -3.28
CA THR A 165 -14.02 -7.19 -3.36
C THR A 165 -13.21 -6.86 -4.60
N VAL A 166 -12.68 -7.89 -5.27
CA VAL A 166 -11.74 -7.83 -6.41
C VAL A 166 -12.12 -8.85 -7.48
N GLU A 167 -13.43 -9.03 -7.70
CA GLU A 167 -13.97 -10.04 -8.59
C GLU A 167 -13.38 -9.85 -10.01
N THR A 168 -13.38 -8.64 -10.58
CA THR A 168 -12.85 -8.42 -11.94
C THR A 168 -11.46 -7.79 -12.00
N LEU A 169 -10.78 -7.63 -10.85
CA LEU A 169 -9.48 -6.93 -10.81
C LEU A 169 -8.41 -7.64 -11.65
N TRP A 170 -8.27 -8.95 -11.50
CA TRP A 170 -7.25 -9.70 -12.24
C TRP A 170 -7.56 -9.76 -13.73
N ASP A 171 -8.81 -10.01 -14.11
CA ASP A 171 -9.22 -10.00 -15.53
C ASP A 171 -8.94 -8.63 -16.18
N THR A 172 -9.24 -7.53 -15.47
CA THR A 172 -8.91 -6.17 -15.93
C THR A 172 -7.40 -5.95 -16.02
N THR A 173 -6.63 -6.45 -15.07
CA THR A 173 -5.15 -6.39 -15.10
C THR A 173 -4.59 -7.13 -16.30
N ARG A 174 -5.10 -8.32 -16.60
CA ARG A 174 -4.70 -9.12 -17.75
C ARG A 174 -4.94 -8.37 -19.07
N GLU A 175 -6.08 -7.71 -19.20
CA GLU A 175 -6.34 -6.86 -20.36
C GLU A 175 -5.30 -5.74 -20.53
N TRP A 176 -4.89 -5.10 -19.43
CA TRP A 176 -3.83 -4.10 -19.47
C TRP A 176 -2.49 -4.70 -19.92
N ILE A 177 -2.09 -5.83 -19.32
CA ILE A 177 -0.84 -6.55 -19.65
C ILE A 177 -0.78 -6.85 -21.15
N LEU A 178 -1.86 -7.40 -21.72
CA LEU A 178 -1.91 -7.79 -23.13
C LEU A 178 -1.85 -6.60 -24.09
N LYS A 179 -2.39 -5.44 -23.69
CA LYS A 179 -2.43 -4.20 -24.48
C LYS A 179 -1.15 -3.35 -24.35
N ASN A 180 -0.37 -3.52 -23.27
CA ASN A 180 0.76 -2.65 -22.92
C ASN A 180 2.07 -3.43 -22.77
N GLN A 181 2.30 -4.41 -23.65
CA GLN A 181 3.45 -5.31 -23.55
C GLN A 181 4.77 -4.55 -23.55
N ASP A 182 4.88 -3.44 -24.28
CA ASP A 182 6.09 -2.61 -24.35
C ASP A 182 6.49 -1.95 -23.03
N LEU A 183 5.53 -1.79 -22.10
CA LEU A 183 5.76 -1.22 -20.77
C LEU A 183 6.16 -2.26 -19.71
N LEU A 184 6.17 -3.55 -20.08
CA LEU A 184 6.52 -4.63 -19.16
C LEU A 184 8.04 -4.88 -19.14
N PRO A 185 8.64 -5.10 -17.95
CA PRO A 185 10.04 -5.48 -17.82
C PRO A 185 10.31 -6.87 -18.43
N ASP A 186 11.58 -7.19 -18.64
CA ASP A 186 12.00 -8.49 -19.19
C ASP A 186 11.73 -9.65 -18.21
N GLU A 187 11.76 -9.37 -16.91
CA GLU A 187 11.45 -10.31 -15.83
C GLU A 187 10.63 -9.61 -14.75
N SER A 188 9.72 -10.33 -14.11
CA SER A 188 8.92 -9.80 -13.00
C SER A 188 8.53 -10.85 -11.97
N PHE A 189 8.21 -10.37 -10.77
CA PHE A 189 7.75 -11.19 -9.66
C PHE A 189 6.25 -11.56 -9.73
N ILE A 190 5.60 -11.39 -10.88
CA ILE A 190 4.15 -11.55 -11.04
C ILE A 190 3.66 -12.96 -10.68
N HIS A 191 4.53 -13.97 -10.73
CA HIS A 191 4.21 -15.34 -10.29
C HIS A 191 3.81 -15.42 -8.82
N TRP A 192 4.10 -14.40 -8.01
CA TRP A 192 3.55 -14.31 -6.65
C TRP A 192 2.05 -13.99 -6.63
N ILE A 193 1.61 -13.14 -7.56
CA ILE A 193 0.22 -12.68 -7.73
C ILE A 193 -0.63 -13.73 -8.44
N VAL A 194 -0.08 -14.42 -9.44
CA VAL A 194 -0.81 -15.41 -10.25
C VAL A 194 -0.06 -16.74 -10.26
N ASN A 195 -0.79 -17.86 -10.13
CA ASN A 195 -0.17 -19.19 -10.17
C ASN A 195 0.07 -19.69 -11.61
N GLU A 196 0.66 -20.87 -11.74
CA GLU A 196 1.01 -21.51 -13.02
C GLU A 196 -0.21 -21.77 -13.92
N LYS A 197 -1.42 -21.71 -13.37
CA LYS A 197 -2.70 -21.91 -14.09
C LYS A 197 -3.38 -20.59 -14.47
N GLY A 198 -2.74 -19.45 -14.25
CA GLY A 198 -3.32 -18.13 -14.54
C GLY A 198 -4.33 -17.65 -13.50
N VAL A 199 -4.46 -18.33 -12.35
CA VAL A 199 -5.45 -18.00 -11.31
C VAL A 199 -4.87 -17.01 -10.30
N TYR A 200 -5.63 -15.96 -9.99
CA TYR A 200 -5.24 -14.93 -9.03
C TYR A 200 -5.15 -15.50 -7.61
N THR A 201 -3.98 -15.40 -6.98
CA THR A 201 -3.75 -15.91 -5.62
C THR A 201 -4.40 -15.05 -4.55
N ARG A 202 -4.75 -13.80 -4.88
CA ARG A 202 -5.24 -12.76 -3.97
C ARG A 202 -4.24 -12.35 -2.90
N CYS A 203 -2.99 -12.83 -2.98
CA CYS A 203 -1.92 -12.34 -2.13
C CYS A 203 -1.60 -10.89 -2.45
N HIS A 204 -1.45 -10.09 -1.40
CA HIS A 204 -1.10 -8.69 -1.51
C HIS A 204 -0.27 -8.25 -0.30
N PHE A 205 0.57 -7.24 -0.48
CA PHE A 205 1.21 -6.49 0.59
C PHE A 205 0.18 -5.55 1.20
N TRP A 206 0.10 -5.51 2.52
CA TRP A 206 -0.93 -4.72 3.20
C TRP A 206 -0.49 -3.27 3.31
N SER A 207 -1.00 -2.43 2.41
CA SER A 207 -0.51 -1.08 2.13
C SER A 207 -0.62 -0.08 3.29
N ASN A 208 -1.35 -0.37 4.38
CA ASN A 208 -1.33 0.52 5.56
C ASN A 208 0.09 0.69 6.15
N PHE A 209 0.98 -0.28 5.91
CA PHE A 209 2.43 -0.10 5.99
C PHE A 209 3.01 -0.32 4.59
N GLU A 210 3.65 0.70 4.04
CA GLU A 210 4.48 0.58 2.84
C GLU A 210 5.61 1.62 2.90
N ILE A 211 6.83 1.21 2.52
CA ILE A 211 7.93 2.13 2.24
C ILE A 211 8.22 2.01 0.75
N VAL A 212 8.02 3.08 -0.01
CA VAL A 212 7.98 3.00 -1.47
C VAL A 212 8.89 4.04 -2.09
N ASP A 213 9.67 3.62 -3.08
CA ASP A 213 10.31 4.50 -4.06
C ASP A 213 9.24 5.06 -4.99
N LEU A 214 9.02 6.37 -4.92
CA LEU A 214 7.96 7.05 -5.67
C LEU A 214 8.16 6.97 -7.18
N SER A 215 9.36 6.64 -7.67
CA SER A 215 9.58 6.40 -9.10
C SER A 215 8.77 5.21 -9.64
N LEU A 216 8.42 4.23 -8.78
CA LEU A 216 7.50 3.15 -9.15
C LEU A 216 6.15 3.73 -9.57
N TYR A 217 5.53 4.52 -8.69
CA TYR A 217 4.19 5.09 -8.93
C TYR A 217 4.19 6.18 -9.99
N ARG A 218 5.32 6.87 -10.19
CA ARG A 218 5.51 7.89 -11.24
C ARG A 218 5.86 7.29 -12.61
N SER A 219 6.12 5.99 -12.69
CA SER A 219 6.47 5.35 -13.95
C SER A 219 5.30 5.38 -14.93
N GLU A 220 5.61 5.45 -16.23
CA GLU A 220 4.60 5.38 -17.29
C GLU A 220 3.78 4.10 -17.21
N ALA A 221 4.42 2.98 -16.86
CA ALA A 221 3.76 1.69 -16.68
C ALA A 221 2.71 1.74 -15.56
N TYR A 222 3.07 2.24 -14.37
CA TYR A 222 2.13 2.36 -13.25
C TYR A 222 0.98 3.33 -13.55
N GLU A 223 1.29 4.49 -14.13
CA GLU A 223 0.28 5.48 -14.52
C GLU A 223 -0.71 4.91 -15.54
N SER A 224 -0.21 4.25 -16.59
CA SER A 224 -1.05 3.59 -17.59
C SER A 224 -1.93 2.50 -16.95
N TYR A 225 -1.36 1.71 -16.05
CA TYR A 225 -2.08 0.66 -15.32
C TYR A 225 -3.21 1.23 -14.46
N PHE A 226 -2.91 2.22 -13.61
CA PHE A 226 -3.92 2.89 -12.80
C PHE A 226 -5.03 3.50 -13.67
N GLN A 227 -4.67 4.18 -14.77
CA GLN A 227 -5.67 4.77 -15.68
C GLN A 227 -6.55 3.72 -16.35
N HIS A 228 -6.04 2.52 -16.60
CA HIS A 228 -6.84 1.42 -17.11
C HIS A 228 -7.84 0.91 -16.05
N LEU A 229 -7.40 0.74 -14.81
CA LEU A 229 -8.27 0.37 -13.70
C LEU A 229 -9.35 1.43 -13.40
N ASP A 230 -8.97 2.71 -13.43
CA ASP A 230 -9.88 3.82 -13.15
C ASP A 230 -10.99 3.96 -14.20
N ARG A 231 -10.67 3.60 -15.46
CA ARG A 231 -11.66 3.49 -16.56
C ARG A 231 -12.59 2.30 -16.40
N ALA A 232 -12.09 1.16 -15.90
CA ALA A 232 -12.91 -0.02 -15.65
C ALA A 232 -13.92 0.21 -14.52
N GLY A 233 -13.62 1.12 -13.58
CA GLY A 233 -14.54 1.57 -12.55
C GLY A 233 -14.67 0.61 -11.36
N GLY A 234 -13.82 -0.40 -11.25
CA GLY A 234 -13.87 -1.42 -10.20
C GLY A 234 -13.62 -0.88 -8.78
N PHE A 235 -12.94 0.27 -8.64
CA PHE A 235 -12.90 1.01 -7.37
C PHE A 235 -14.30 1.35 -6.85
N PHE A 236 -15.26 1.62 -7.75
CA PHE A 236 -16.60 2.06 -7.38
C PHE A 236 -17.66 0.97 -7.50
N TYR A 237 -17.65 0.22 -8.61
CA TYR A 237 -18.62 -0.84 -8.88
C TYR A 237 -18.35 -2.11 -8.05
N GLU A 238 -17.10 -2.34 -7.67
CA GLU A 238 -16.71 -3.36 -6.69
C GLU A 238 -16.21 -2.65 -5.42
N ARG A 239 -15.04 -3.06 -4.89
CA ARG A 239 -14.35 -2.40 -3.78
C ARG A 239 -12.85 -2.68 -3.87
N TRP A 240 -12.25 -2.43 -5.05
CA TRP A 240 -10.81 -2.61 -5.26
C TRP A 240 -10.03 -1.77 -4.26
N GLY A 241 -9.28 -2.44 -3.39
CA GLY A 241 -8.39 -1.79 -2.44
C GLY A 241 -7.09 -1.35 -3.13
N ASP A 242 -6.46 -0.32 -2.60
CA ASP A 242 -5.11 0.08 -3.00
C ASP A 242 -4.08 -1.01 -2.72
N ALA A 243 -4.24 -1.78 -1.64
CA ALA A 243 -3.32 -2.86 -1.28
C ALA A 243 -3.14 -3.91 -2.39
N PRO A 244 -4.20 -4.56 -2.94
CA PRO A 244 -4.05 -5.46 -4.08
C PRO A 244 -3.62 -4.73 -5.37
N VAL A 245 -4.01 -3.47 -5.59
CA VAL A 245 -3.58 -2.70 -6.78
C VAL A 245 -2.07 -2.44 -6.77
N HIS A 246 -1.53 -1.91 -5.66
CA HIS A 246 -0.09 -1.69 -5.45
C HIS A 246 0.68 -3.00 -5.55
N SER A 247 0.15 -4.08 -4.97
CA SER A 247 0.81 -5.38 -4.96
C SER A 247 0.92 -6.01 -6.34
N ILE A 248 -0.16 -5.94 -7.14
CA ILE A 248 -0.14 -6.39 -8.53
C ILE A 248 0.89 -5.57 -9.31
N ALA A 249 0.88 -4.25 -9.19
CA ALA A 249 1.81 -3.39 -9.91
C ALA A 249 3.27 -3.63 -9.48
N ALA A 250 3.55 -3.71 -8.19
CA ALA A 250 4.89 -3.98 -7.65
C ALA A 250 5.41 -5.33 -8.16
N ALA A 251 4.61 -6.40 -8.06
CA ALA A 251 5.02 -7.71 -8.54
C ALA A 251 5.15 -7.78 -10.08
N LEU A 252 4.35 -7.01 -10.82
CA LEU A 252 4.39 -6.98 -12.29
C LEU A 252 5.57 -6.18 -12.85
N LEU A 253 5.92 -5.07 -12.20
CA LEU A 253 6.85 -4.08 -12.72
C LEU A 253 8.25 -4.17 -12.07
N LEU A 254 8.39 -4.92 -10.98
CA LEU A 254 9.65 -5.10 -10.28
C LEU A 254 10.12 -6.56 -10.30
N ARG A 255 11.44 -6.73 -10.14
CA ARG A 255 12.04 -8.00 -9.74
C ARG A 255 11.84 -8.22 -8.24
N LYS A 256 11.83 -9.49 -7.83
CA LYS A 256 11.68 -9.89 -6.42
C LYS A 256 12.69 -9.20 -5.50
N GLU A 257 13.93 -9.08 -5.95
CA GLU A 257 15.03 -8.46 -5.19
C GLU A 257 14.81 -6.96 -4.89
N GLN A 258 13.91 -6.29 -5.61
CA GLN A 258 13.54 -4.89 -5.37
C GLN A 258 12.38 -4.77 -4.36
N ILE A 259 11.81 -5.89 -3.91
CA ILE A 259 10.72 -5.95 -2.93
C ILE A 259 11.25 -6.53 -1.63
N HIS A 260 11.07 -5.80 -0.53
CA HIS A 260 11.65 -6.13 0.77
C HIS A 260 10.58 -6.41 1.83
N TRP A 261 10.70 -7.56 2.50
CA TRP A 261 9.98 -7.82 3.73
C TRP A 261 10.78 -7.30 4.92
N PHE A 262 10.29 -6.25 5.56
CA PHE A 262 10.81 -5.75 6.83
C PHE A 262 10.44 -6.70 7.98
N GLU A 263 11.11 -7.85 8.01
CA GLU A 263 10.93 -8.90 9.01
C GLU A 263 11.14 -8.35 10.43
N ASP A 264 12.03 -7.37 10.59
CA ASP A 264 12.49 -6.79 11.85
C ASP A 264 11.63 -5.62 12.38
N ILE A 265 10.75 -5.05 11.55
CA ILE A 265 9.82 -3.99 11.98
C ILE A 265 8.54 -4.64 12.50
N GLY A 266 8.47 -4.85 13.82
CA GLY A 266 7.23 -5.30 14.46
C GLY A 266 6.12 -4.27 14.30
N TYR A 267 4.98 -4.72 13.79
CA TYR A 267 3.89 -3.85 13.36
C TYR A 267 2.53 -4.51 13.59
N HIS A 268 1.55 -3.73 14.04
CA HIS A 268 0.18 -4.16 14.21
C HIS A 268 -0.78 -3.14 13.61
N HIS A 269 -1.74 -3.63 12.84
CA HIS A 269 -2.90 -2.90 12.39
C HIS A 269 -4.13 -3.74 12.77
N PRO A 270 -5.24 -3.12 13.25
CA PRO A 270 -6.34 -3.82 13.91
C PRO A 270 -6.71 -5.18 13.30
N GLY A 271 -6.39 -6.24 14.05
CA GLY A 271 -6.72 -7.62 13.71
C GLY A 271 -5.56 -8.48 13.21
N ILE A 272 -4.44 -7.90 12.76
CA ILE A 272 -3.27 -8.65 12.29
C ILE A 272 -1.97 -8.09 12.88
N TRP A 273 -1.15 -8.99 13.41
CA TRP A 273 0.14 -8.69 14.02
C TRP A 273 1.27 -9.28 13.19
N HIS A 274 2.33 -8.50 13.02
CA HIS A 274 3.66 -8.96 12.65
C HIS A 274 4.62 -8.68 13.81
N CYS A 275 5.28 -9.72 14.30
CA CYS A 275 6.27 -9.60 15.36
C CYS A 275 7.47 -10.49 14.97
N PRO A 276 8.71 -9.96 14.96
CA PRO A 276 9.88 -10.73 14.59
C PRO A 276 10.08 -11.97 15.47
N ASP A 277 10.46 -13.11 14.88
CA ASP A 277 10.71 -14.38 15.59
C ASP A 277 12.18 -14.61 15.94
N LYS A 278 13.11 -14.03 15.16
CA LYS A 278 14.54 -14.22 15.39
C LYS A 278 14.98 -13.55 16.69
N PRO A 279 15.71 -14.23 17.59
CA PRO A 279 16.03 -13.70 18.93
C PRO A 279 16.67 -12.32 18.93
N GLU A 280 17.55 -12.02 17.97
CA GLU A 280 18.24 -10.74 17.85
C GLU A 280 17.30 -9.58 17.46
N MET A 281 16.26 -9.86 16.67
CA MET A 281 15.23 -8.88 16.30
C MET A 281 14.21 -8.74 17.43
N ALA A 282 13.72 -9.88 17.94
CA ALA A 282 12.73 -9.97 19.00
C ALA A 282 13.18 -9.31 20.32
N ALA A 283 14.50 -9.29 20.60
CA ALA A 283 15.06 -8.65 21.79
C ALA A 283 14.78 -7.14 21.89
N ARG A 284 14.41 -6.50 20.77
CA ARG A 284 14.10 -5.07 20.70
C ARG A 284 12.59 -4.78 20.63
N CYS A 285 11.77 -5.80 20.84
CA CYS A 285 10.33 -5.73 20.64
C CYS A 285 9.54 -5.80 21.96
N VAL A 286 8.41 -5.11 22.01
CA VAL A 286 7.40 -5.18 23.09
C VAL A 286 6.25 -6.14 22.76
N CYS A 287 6.30 -6.77 21.60
CA CYS A 287 5.37 -7.83 21.20
C CYS A 287 5.98 -9.20 21.46
N LYS A 288 5.10 -10.18 21.67
CA LYS A 288 5.46 -11.59 21.58
C LYS A 288 4.62 -12.18 20.47
N ASN A 289 5.23 -12.85 19.51
CA ASN A 289 4.50 -13.43 18.39
C ASN A 289 3.46 -14.44 18.90
N PRO A 290 2.15 -14.13 18.89
CA PRO A 290 1.17 -15.00 19.54
C PRO A 290 0.97 -16.30 18.75
N ALA A 291 1.33 -16.30 17.46
CA ALA A 291 0.98 -17.37 16.55
C ALA A 291 1.81 -17.46 15.26
N GLY A 292 2.97 -16.80 15.11
CA GLY A 292 3.72 -16.88 13.86
C GLY A 292 2.91 -16.47 12.62
N TYR A 293 1.87 -15.63 12.76
CA TYR A 293 0.84 -15.50 11.71
C TYR A 293 1.47 -15.15 10.36
N MET A 294 2.33 -14.12 10.34
CA MET A 294 3.04 -13.72 9.14
C MET A 294 3.99 -14.81 8.62
N TYR A 295 4.80 -15.41 9.48
CA TYR A 295 5.70 -16.52 9.11
C TYR A 295 4.98 -17.73 8.52
N ARG A 296 3.72 -17.97 8.91
CA ARG A 296 2.91 -19.11 8.45
C ARG A 296 1.89 -18.72 7.37
N SER A 297 1.77 -17.44 7.03
CA SER A 297 0.79 -16.95 6.07
C SER A 297 1.06 -17.56 4.69
N ILE A 298 -0.01 -17.84 3.94
CA ILE A 298 0.11 -18.41 2.59
C ILE A 298 0.93 -17.47 1.69
N CYS A 299 0.70 -16.16 1.80
CA CYS A 299 1.34 -15.18 0.95
C CYS A 299 2.81 -14.96 1.29
N ASN A 300 3.17 -15.00 2.58
CA ASN A 300 4.56 -14.90 2.99
C ASN A 300 5.36 -16.16 2.64
N ARG A 301 4.78 -17.36 2.81
CA ARG A 301 5.42 -18.61 2.34
C ARG A 301 5.61 -18.59 0.83
N ARG A 302 4.56 -18.21 0.08
CA ARG A 302 4.65 -18.05 -1.37
C ARG A 302 5.73 -17.05 -1.76
N PHE A 303 5.89 -15.95 -1.03
CA PHE A 303 6.94 -14.95 -1.30
C PHE A 303 8.33 -15.58 -1.23
N GLY A 304 8.58 -16.48 -0.28
CA GLY A 304 9.83 -17.23 -0.18
C GLY A 304 10.04 -18.28 -1.29
N GLU A 305 8.95 -18.91 -1.76
CA GLU A 305 8.99 -20.08 -2.66
C GLU A 305 9.06 -19.74 -4.15
N VAL A 306 8.43 -18.63 -4.58
CA VAL A 306 8.35 -18.26 -6.00
C VAL A 306 9.48 -17.33 -6.41
N ASN A 307 9.89 -17.40 -7.67
CA ASN A 307 10.93 -16.55 -8.26
C ASN A 307 10.35 -15.68 -9.37
N ASP A 308 11.16 -14.75 -9.86
CA ASP A 308 10.85 -13.97 -11.05
C ASP A 308 10.64 -14.89 -12.26
N ILE A 309 9.76 -14.48 -13.16
CA ILE A 309 9.50 -15.16 -14.42
C ILE A 309 9.76 -14.22 -15.59
N PRO A 310 10.17 -14.74 -16.77
CA PRO A 310 10.37 -13.92 -17.94
C PRO A 310 9.05 -13.35 -18.46
N LYS A 311 9.12 -12.20 -19.12
CA LYS A 311 8.00 -11.51 -19.78
C LYS A 311 7.15 -12.43 -20.66
N SER A 312 7.78 -13.33 -21.41
CA SER A 312 7.08 -14.31 -22.25
C SER A 312 6.14 -15.20 -21.44
N GLN A 313 6.55 -15.63 -20.25
CA GLN A 313 5.71 -16.43 -19.34
C GLN A 313 4.63 -15.58 -18.68
N ALA A 314 4.93 -14.34 -18.28
CA ALA A 314 3.93 -13.41 -17.76
C ALA A 314 2.80 -13.15 -18.77
N LEU A 315 3.15 -13.00 -20.05
CA LEU A 315 2.18 -12.85 -21.14
C LEU A 315 1.32 -14.12 -21.34
N LEU A 316 1.90 -15.32 -21.22
CA LEU A 316 1.14 -16.57 -21.29
C LEU A 316 0.11 -16.65 -20.14
N LEU A 317 0.51 -16.29 -18.92
CA LEU A 317 -0.41 -16.26 -17.78
C LEU A 317 -1.53 -15.23 -17.99
N ALA A 318 -1.24 -14.08 -18.60
CA ALA A 318 -2.26 -13.07 -18.90
C ALA A 318 -3.26 -13.52 -20.00
N GLN A 319 -2.89 -14.45 -20.88
CA GLN A 319 -3.81 -15.01 -21.87
C GLN A 319 -4.81 -16.01 -21.26
N MET A 320 -4.50 -16.60 -20.10
CA MET A 320 -5.37 -17.57 -19.44
C MET A 320 -6.51 -16.87 -18.70
N PRO A 321 -7.79 -17.15 -19.01
CA PRO A 321 -8.91 -16.61 -18.24
C PRO A 321 -8.85 -17.05 -16.79
N ASP A 322 -9.24 -16.17 -15.86
CA ASP A 322 -9.30 -16.52 -14.44
C ASP A 322 -10.42 -17.55 -14.21
N GLN A 323 -10.06 -18.81 -13.99
CA GLN A 323 -11.00 -19.93 -13.85
C GLN A 323 -11.61 -20.03 -12.44
N ARG A 324 -12.05 -18.91 -11.88
CA ARG A 324 -12.51 -18.75 -10.48
C ARG A 324 -13.38 -19.87 -9.94
#